data_AF-R5KB39-F1
#
_entry.id   AF-R5KB39-F1
#
_cell.length_a   1.000
_cell.length_b   1.000
_cell.length_c   1.000
_cell.angle_alpha   90.00
_cell.angle_beta   90.00
_cell.angle_gamma   90.00
#
_symmetry.space_group_name_H-M   'P 1'
#
loop_
_entity.id
_entity.type
_entity.pdbx_description
1 polymer ?
#
loop_
_entity_poly.entity_id
_entity_poly.type
_entity_poly.pdbx_seq_one_letter_code
_entity_poly.pdbx_strand_id
1 'polypeptide(L)'
;MNEANAINLKEAGMGVQSYIKTFLPKHFKIVQIGELDLKETPWGNTTYKNINGANYAYTGYWSCGACATLASGAQICLDNVKCYSYTYNGNTSNYGFIFVDVNGKKGPNIIGRDAFLMSYWDDGVIDLPKVSPACRTKGVCEGDSIQAIRAADTSCESATTVTHQGCFGKILNDNWEMTY
;
A
#
# COMPACT_ATOMS: atom_id res chain seq x y z
N MET A 1 -21.62 8.98 4.58
CA MET A 1 -22.08 8.13 5.69
C MET A 1 -20.87 7.92 6.59
N ASN A 2 -20.85 8.44 7.82
CA ASN A 2 -19.75 8.17 8.76
C ASN A 2 -19.98 6.78 9.34
N GLU A 3 -19.15 5.80 8.96
CA GLU A 3 -19.49 4.38 9.20
C GLU A 3 -19.39 3.95 10.67
N ALA A 4 -18.73 4.73 11.55
CA ALA A 4 -18.59 4.35 12.96
C ALA A 4 -18.32 5.51 13.95
N ASN A 5 -18.18 6.76 13.50
CA ASN A 5 -17.58 7.84 14.31
C ASN A 5 -16.25 7.43 14.99
N ALA A 6 -15.48 6.59 14.29
CA ALA A 6 -14.22 6.05 14.78
C ALA A 6 -13.11 7.11 14.76
N ILE A 7 -12.24 7.09 15.77
CA ILE A 7 -11.09 8.03 15.84
C ILE A 7 -9.85 7.49 15.11
N ASN A 8 -9.87 6.21 14.72
CA ASN A 8 -8.78 5.54 14.01
C ASN A 8 -9.34 4.34 13.20
N LEU A 9 -8.49 3.75 12.34
CA LEU A 9 -8.90 2.66 11.47
C LEU A 9 -9.20 1.36 12.23
N LYS A 10 -8.60 1.13 13.40
CA LYS A 10 -8.88 -0.06 14.23
C LYS A 10 -10.32 -0.04 14.74
N GLU A 11 -10.78 1.12 15.22
CA GLU A 11 -12.15 1.34 15.67
C GLU A 11 -13.15 1.32 14.50
N ALA A 12 -12.72 1.73 13.30
CA ALA A 12 -13.53 1.65 12.09
C ALA A 12 -13.73 0.20 11.56
N GLY A 13 -13.22 -0.82 12.26
CA GLY A 13 -13.32 -2.22 11.85
C GLY A 13 -12.26 -2.68 10.84
N MET A 14 -11.37 -1.78 10.40
CA MET A 14 -10.33 -2.08 9.39
C MET A 14 -9.20 -2.99 9.91
N GLY A 15 -9.24 -3.41 11.18
CA GLY A 15 -8.30 -4.36 11.78
C GLY A 15 -8.68 -5.83 11.61
N VAL A 16 -9.73 -6.13 10.83
CA VAL A 16 -10.25 -7.49 10.64
C VAL A 16 -10.29 -7.81 9.15
N GLN A 17 -9.69 -8.94 8.74
CA GLN A 17 -9.64 -9.35 7.34
C GLN A 17 -11.03 -9.48 6.69
N SER A 18 -12.00 -10.09 7.38
CA SER A 18 -13.36 -10.24 6.84
C SER A 18 -14.03 -8.89 6.57
N TYR A 19 -13.68 -7.86 7.33
CA TYR A 19 -14.18 -6.50 7.10
C TYR A 19 -13.64 -5.92 5.79
N ILE A 20 -12.36 -6.15 5.47
CA ILE A 20 -11.76 -5.70 4.20
C ILE A 20 -12.51 -6.29 2.99
N LYS A 21 -12.88 -7.57 3.07
CA LYS A 21 -13.66 -8.25 2.03
C LYS A 21 -15.04 -7.60 1.80
N THR A 22 -15.67 -7.07 2.85
CA THR A 22 -16.93 -6.33 2.72
C THR A 22 -16.75 -4.85 2.41
N PHE A 23 -15.64 -4.26 2.82
CA PHE A 23 -15.32 -2.85 2.60
C PHE A 23 -15.15 -2.55 1.11
N LEU A 24 -14.37 -3.36 0.39
CA LEU A 24 -14.11 -3.17 -1.04
C LEU A 24 -15.39 -3.10 -1.90
N PRO A 25 -16.32 -4.09 -1.88
CA PRO A 25 -17.56 -4.01 -2.64
C PRO A 25 -18.52 -2.91 -2.19
N LYS A 26 -18.44 -2.49 -0.92
CA LYS A 26 -19.31 -1.44 -0.38
C LYS A 26 -18.90 -0.04 -0.86
N HIS A 27 -17.59 0.20 -0.99
CA HIS A 27 -17.03 1.52 -1.29
C HIS A 27 -16.52 1.67 -2.72
N PHE A 28 -16.31 0.57 -3.44
CA PHE A 28 -15.86 0.57 -4.83
C PHE A 28 -16.80 -0.22 -5.72
N LYS A 29 -16.93 0.22 -6.98
CA LYS A 29 -17.57 -0.59 -8.03
C LYS A 29 -16.61 -1.69 -8.43
N ILE A 30 -16.81 -2.89 -7.90
CA ILE A 30 -15.98 -4.06 -8.18
C ILE A 30 -16.63 -4.96 -9.22
N VAL A 31 -15.82 -5.58 -10.08
CA VAL A 31 -16.26 -6.61 -11.04
C VAL A 31 -15.77 -8.00 -10.63
N GLN A 32 -14.69 -8.07 -9.85
CA GLN A 32 -14.14 -9.30 -9.32
C GLN A 32 -13.44 -9.01 -7.99
N ILE A 33 -13.53 -9.94 -7.05
CA ILE A 33 -12.72 -9.96 -5.83
C ILE A 33 -11.95 -11.29 -5.81
N GLY A 34 -10.64 -11.21 -5.59
CA GLY A 34 -9.76 -12.37 -5.49
C GLY A 34 -9.62 -12.82 -4.04
N GLU A 35 -9.56 -14.14 -3.84
CA GLU A 35 -9.16 -14.73 -2.57
C GLU A 35 -7.62 -14.87 -2.48
N LEU A 36 -7.15 -15.32 -1.34
CA LEU A 36 -5.81 -15.15 -0.76
C LEU A 36 -4.63 -15.82 -1.49
N ASP A 37 -4.84 -16.29 -2.73
CA ASP A 37 -3.81 -16.87 -3.59
C ASP A 37 -3.61 -16.00 -4.83
N LEU A 38 -2.42 -15.40 -4.96
CA LEU A 38 -2.01 -14.58 -6.11
C LEU A 38 -2.09 -15.32 -7.46
N LYS A 39 -2.13 -16.65 -7.46
CA LYS A 39 -2.34 -17.45 -8.68
C LYS A 39 -3.79 -17.44 -9.13
N GLU A 40 -4.73 -17.25 -8.20
CA GLU A 40 -6.18 -17.21 -8.40
C GLU A 40 -6.73 -15.77 -8.35
N THR A 41 -5.93 -14.79 -7.93
CA THR A 41 -6.32 -13.39 -8.00
C THR A 41 -6.46 -12.94 -9.46
N PRO A 42 -7.16 -11.81 -9.72
CA PRO A 42 -7.22 -11.18 -11.04
C PRO A 42 -5.85 -10.77 -11.65
N TRP A 43 -4.74 -11.20 -11.06
CA TRP A 43 -3.36 -10.83 -11.37
C TRP A 43 -2.52 -12.02 -11.84
N GLY A 44 -3.06 -13.25 -11.80
CA GLY A 44 -2.42 -14.40 -12.43
C GLY A 44 -2.13 -14.05 -13.89
N ASN A 45 -0.85 -13.81 -14.19
CA ASN A 45 -0.27 -13.37 -15.48
C ASN A 45 0.02 -11.87 -15.69
N THR A 46 -0.04 -11.02 -14.66
CA THR A 46 0.45 -9.64 -14.79
C THR A 46 1.96 -9.58 -14.59
N THR A 47 2.69 -8.98 -15.54
CA THR A 47 4.13 -8.70 -15.39
C THR A 47 4.36 -7.25 -15.01
N TYR A 48 5.20 -7.03 -14.00
CA TYR A 48 5.59 -5.70 -13.55
C TYR A 48 7.00 -5.38 -13.99
N LYS A 49 7.26 -4.11 -14.28
CA LYS A 49 8.59 -3.58 -14.54
C LYS A 49 8.87 -2.39 -13.63
N ASN A 50 10.14 -2.07 -13.40
CA ASN A 50 10.50 -0.76 -12.88
C ASN A 50 10.62 0.27 -14.01
N ILE A 51 10.87 1.53 -13.66
CA ILE A 51 10.95 2.62 -14.63
C ILE A 51 12.11 2.38 -15.62
N ASN A 52 13.21 1.76 -15.17
CA ASN A 52 14.33 1.35 -16.03
C ASN A 52 14.02 0.14 -16.94
N GLY A 53 12.81 -0.41 -16.88
CA GLY A 53 12.36 -1.50 -17.73
C GLY A 53 12.81 -2.90 -17.30
N ALA A 54 13.50 -3.03 -16.17
CA ALA A 54 13.85 -4.32 -15.59
C ALA A 54 12.61 -4.99 -14.98
N ASN A 55 12.60 -6.34 -15.01
CA ASN A 55 11.50 -7.10 -14.43
C ASN A 55 11.44 -6.86 -12.92
N TYR A 56 10.23 -6.66 -12.44
CA TYR A 56 9.92 -6.49 -11.05
C TYR A 56 9.23 -7.76 -10.53
N ALA A 57 9.88 -8.45 -9.59
CA ALA A 57 9.32 -9.64 -8.98
C ALA A 57 8.31 -9.24 -7.89
N TYR A 58 7.05 -9.09 -8.27
CA TYR A 58 5.99 -8.91 -7.29
C TYR A 58 5.72 -10.24 -6.57
N THR A 59 5.98 -10.26 -5.26
CA THR A 59 5.80 -11.44 -4.39
C THR A 59 4.81 -11.17 -3.24
N GLY A 60 4.03 -10.09 -3.32
CA GLY A 60 3.22 -9.62 -2.19
C GLY A 60 2.05 -10.53 -1.87
N TYR A 61 2.02 -11.09 -0.65
CA TYR A 61 0.95 -11.95 -0.15
C TYR A 61 -0.09 -11.13 0.63
N TRP A 62 -1.33 -11.08 0.16
CA TRP A 62 -2.44 -10.35 0.78
C TRP A 62 -3.20 -11.17 1.82
N SER A 63 -2.49 -11.97 2.61
CA SER A 63 -3.07 -12.97 3.53
C SER A 63 -3.93 -12.33 4.63
N CYS A 64 -3.71 -11.05 4.91
CA CYS A 64 -4.44 -10.24 5.88
C CYS A 64 -5.62 -9.45 5.27
N GLY A 65 -5.82 -9.53 3.95
CA GLY A 65 -6.59 -8.56 3.21
C GLY A 65 -7.48 -9.17 2.14
N ALA A 66 -7.74 -8.36 1.11
CA ALA A 66 -8.40 -8.78 -0.11
C ALA A 66 -7.93 -7.91 -1.30
N CYS A 67 -8.11 -8.45 -2.50
CA CYS A 67 -7.82 -7.77 -3.76
C CYS A 67 -9.08 -7.72 -4.63
N ALA A 68 -9.29 -6.63 -5.35
CA ALA A 68 -10.41 -6.46 -6.25
C ALA A 68 -9.99 -5.84 -7.59
N THR A 69 -10.68 -6.24 -8.65
CA THR A 69 -10.70 -5.52 -9.92
C THR A 69 -11.89 -4.57 -9.91
N LEU A 70 -11.61 -3.30 -10.15
CA LEU A 70 -12.60 -2.25 -10.26
C LEU A 70 -13.25 -2.27 -11.65
N ALA A 71 -14.44 -1.69 -11.78
CA ALA A 71 -15.12 -1.55 -13.06
C ALA A 71 -14.33 -0.74 -14.11
N SER A 72 -13.37 0.08 -13.67
CA SER A 72 -12.42 0.77 -14.55
C SER A 72 -11.37 -0.17 -15.17
N GLY A 73 -11.23 -1.39 -14.67
CA GLY A 73 -10.14 -2.31 -14.98
C GLY A 73 -8.92 -2.16 -14.06
N ALA A 74 -8.87 -1.11 -13.23
CA ALA A 74 -7.85 -0.94 -12.21
C ALA A 74 -7.95 -2.04 -11.15
N GLN A 75 -6.84 -2.31 -10.48
CA GLN A 75 -6.72 -3.30 -9.43
C GLN A 75 -6.33 -2.62 -8.13
N ILE A 76 -6.98 -3.06 -7.05
CA ILE A 76 -6.67 -2.60 -5.69
C ILE A 76 -6.53 -3.80 -4.77
N CYS A 77 -5.52 -3.77 -3.91
CA CYS A 77 -5.44 -4.66 -2.77
C CYS A 77 -5.26 -3.86 -1.50
N LEU A 78 -5.80 -4.40 -0.41
CA LEU A 78 -5.78 -3.77 0.87
C LEU A 78 -5.58 -4.84 1.93
N ASP A 79 -4.54 -4.73 2.74
CA ASP A 79 -4.44 -5.49 3.99
C ASP A 79 -5.40 -4.94 5.03
N ASN A 80 -5.68 -5.68 6.10
CA ASN A 80 -6.21 -5.07 7.32
C ASN A 80 -5.10 -4.30 8.07
N VAL A 81 -5.46 -3.25 8.79
CA VAL A 81 -4.49 -2.35 9.43
C VAL A 81 -3.75 -2.99 10.61
N LYS A 82 -4.16 -4.18 11.08
CA LYS A 82 -3.49 -4.97 12.10
C LYS A 82 -2.60 -6.07 11.53
N CYS A 83 -2.43 -6.14 10.21
CA CYS A 83 -1.63 -7.17 9.57
C CYS A 83 -0.18 -7.15 10.07
N TYR A 84 0.35 -5.95 10.25
CA TYR A 84 1.71 -5.76 10.75
C TYR A 84 1.71 -4.90 12.02
N SER A 85 2.79 -5.06 12.78
CA SER A 85 3.06 -4.29 13.98
C SER A 85 4.47 -3.76 13.91
N TYR A 86 4.63 -2.50 14.27
CA TYR A 86 5.91 -1.84 14.36
C TYR A 86 6.09 -1.31 15.78
N THR A 87 7.20 -1.70 16.42
CA THR A 87 7.52 -1.32 17.79
C THR A 87 8.90 -0.67 17.82
N TYR A 88 8.98 0.56 18.32
CA TYR A 88 10.24 1.25 18.55
C TYR A 88 10.20 2.06 19.84
N ASN A 89 11.24 1.93 20.66
CA ASN A 89 11.38 2.61 21.95
C ASN A 89 10.09 2.57 22.80
N GLY A 90 9.52 1.37 22.96
CA GLY A 90 8.30 1.13 23.74
C GLY A 90 6.98 1.64 23.12
N ASN A 91 7.00 2.22 21.93
CA ASN A 91 5.79 2.65 21.21
C ASN A 91 5.45 1.62 20.13
N THR A 92 4.24 1.07 20.18
CA THR A 92 3.74 0.10 19.20
C THR A 92 2.59 0.69 18.39
N SER A 93 2.66 0.56 17.07
CA SER A 93 1.59 0.94 16.14
C SER A 93 1.36 -0.17 15.13
N ASN A 94 0.13 -0.28 14.65
CA ASN A 94 -0.23 -1.23 13.60
C ASN A 94 -0.27 -0.54 12.23
N TYR A 95 -0.01 -1.32 11.18
CA TYR A 95 -0.12 -0.86 9.80
C TYR A 95 -0.50 -2.01 8.86
N GLY A 96 -0.94 -1.64 7.66
CA GLY A 96 -1.16 -2.54 6.52
C GLY A 96 -0.59 -1.95 5.24
N PHE A 97 -0.69 -2.70 4.14
CA PHE A 97 -0.38 -2.18 2.81
C PHE A 97 -1.62 -1.93 1.97
N ILE A 98 -1.49 -0.98 1.05
CA ILE A 98 -2.39 -0.73 -0.06
C ILE A 98 -1.57 -0.94 -1.32
N PHE A 99 -2.12 -1.65 -2.29
CA PHE A 99 -1.57 -1.67 -3.64
C PHE A 99 -2.62 -1.21 -4.63
N VAL A 100 -2.21 -0.38 -5.57
CA VAL A 100 -3.04 0.09 -6.66
C VAL A 100 -2.29 -0.10 -7.97
N ASP A 101 -2.93 -0.71 -8.95
CA ASP A 101 -2.49 -0.74 -10.35
C ASP A 101 -3.61 -0.20 -11.22
N VAL A 102 -3.35 0.92 -11.89
CA VAL A 102 -4.38 1.65 -12.66
C VAL A 102 -4.73 0.97 -13.99
N ASN A 103 -3.84 0.12 -14.51
CA ASN A 103 -3.98 -0.55 -15.81
C ASN A 103 -4.43 -2.02 -15.66
N GLY A 104 -4.13 -2.63 -14.53
CA GLY A 104 -4.44 -4.03 -14.23
C GLY A 104 -3.85 -4.97 -15.28
N LYS A 105 -4.65 -5.92 -15.77
CA LYS A 105 -4.17 -6.91 -16.77
C LYS A 105 -3.74 -6.30 -18.11
N LYS A 106 -4.16 -5.08 -18.46
CA LYS A 106 -3.88 -4.50 -19.78
C LYS A 106 -2.42 -4.09 -19.93
N GLY A 107 -1.78 -3.68 -18.84
CA GLY A 107 -0.47 -3.06 -18.89
C GLY A 107 -0.46 -1.73 -19.67
N PRO A 108 0.71 -1.08 -19.79
CA PRO A 108 1.95 -1.39 -19.07
C PRO A 108 1.78 -1.27 -17.55
N ASN A 109 2.51 -2.07 -16.77
CA ASN A 109 2.44 -2.05 -15.31
C ASN A 109 3.82 -1.73 -14.73
N ILE A 110 4.13 -0.43 -14.68
CA ILE A 110 5.40 0.09 -14.18
C ILE A 110 5.22 0.54 -12.72
N ILE A 111 6.04 -0.03 -11.83
CA ILE A 111 6.10 0.36 -10.42
C ILE A 111 6.53 1.82 -10.33
N GLY A 112 5.78 2.60 -9.55
CA GLY A 112 5.99 4.03 -9.39
C GLY A 112 5.38 4.87 -10.51
N ARG A 113 4.70 4.31 -11.51
CA ARG A 113 3.96 5.08 -12.52
C ARG A 113 2.52 4.62 -12.66
N ASP A 114 2.35 3.33 -12.91
CA ASP A 114 1.06 2.69 -13.14
C ASP A 114 0.62 1.92 -11.89
N ALA A 115 1.60 1.40 -11.14
CA ALA A 115 1.40 0.57 -9.97
C ALA A 115 2.15 1.12 -8.75
N PHE A 116 1.47 1.18 -7.61
CA PHE A 116 1.96 1.78 -6.37
C PHE A 116 1.67 0.86 -5.20
N LEU A 117 2.70 0.61 -4.38
CA LEU A 117 2.56 0.03 -3.06
C LEU A 117 2.68 1.15 -2.03
N MET A 118 1.82 1.15 -1.02
CA MET A 118 1.78 2.17 0.03
C MET A 118 1.58 1.48 1.37
N SER A 119 2.28 1.93 2.41
CA SER A 119 1.94 1.58 3.79
C SER A 119 0.96 2.58 4.37
N TYR A 120 0.01 2.11 5.17
CA TYR A 120 -0.95 2.95 5.87
C TYR A 120 -1.06 2.53 7.34
N TRP A 121 -1.01 3.51 8.23
CA TRP A 121 -0.97 3.32 9.68
C TRP A 121 -2.39 3.29 10.27
N ASP A 122 -2.50 2.81 11.51
CA ASP A 122 -3.76 2.74 12.24
C ASP A 122 -4.44 4.10 12.47
N ASP A 123 -3.69 5.21 12.47
CA ASP A 123 -4.20 6.58 12.48
C ASP A 123 -4.66 7.09 11.09
N GLY A 124 -4.60 6.24 10.06
CA GLY A 124 -5.07 6.55 8.71
C GLY A 124 -4.07 7.26 7.81
N VAL A 125 -2.86 7.55 8.30
CA VAL A 125 -1.85 8.23 7.49
C VAL A 125 -1.09 7.23 6.63
N ILE A 126 -0.91 7.58 5.36
CA ILE A 126 -0.04 6.89 4.42
C ILE A 126 1.36 7.48 4.54
N ASP A 127 2.32 6.67 4.91
CA ASP A 127 3.73 7.05 5.00
C ASP A 127 4.61 5.80 4.97
N LEU A 128 5.91 5.96 4.85
CA LEU A 128 6.84 4.83 4.78
C LEU A 128 6.85 3.96 6.05
N PRO A 129 7.26 2.68 5.93
CA PRO A 129 7.68 1.91 7.08
C PRO A 129 8.72 2.70 7.88
N LYS A 130 8.62 2.69 9.22
CA LYS A 130 9.40 3.52 10.19
C LYS A 130 8.93 4.96 10.41
N VAL A 131 8.11 5.55 9.53
CA VAL A 131 7.45 6.84 9.79
C VAL A 131 6.14 6.62 10.56
N SER A 132 6.26 5.95 11.71
CA SER A 132 5.15 5.56 12.57
C SER A 132 4.39 6.76 13.16
N PRO A 133 3.17 6.56 13.68
CA PRO A 133 2.47 7.58 14.45
C PRO A 133 3.32 8.16 15.58
N ALA A 134 4.10 7.34 16.29
CA ALA A 134 5.00 7.81 17.34
C ALA A 134 6.16 8.65 16.79
N CYS A 135 6.70 8.31 15.62
CA CYS A 135 7.70 9.13 14.93
C CYS A 135 7.11 10.50 14.56
N ARG A 136 5.93 10.53 13.94
CA ARG A 136 5.26 11.76 13.49
C ARG A 136 4.78 12.67 14.63
N THR A 137 4.31 12.09 15.74
CA THR A 137 3.64 12.85 16.81
C THR A 137 4.51 13.06 18.04
N LYS A 138 5.51 12.21 18.28
CA LYS A 138 6.37 12.26 19.47
C LYS A 138 7.86 12.39 19.12
N GLY A 139 8.23 12.38 17.84
CA GLY A 139 9.63 12.39 17.40
C GLY A 139 10.38 11.09 17.70
N VAL A 140 9.67 9.99 18.01
CA VAL A 140 10.25 8.69 18.31
C VAL A 140 10.44 7.90 17.01
N CYS A 141 11.49 8.27 16.27
CA CYS A 141 11.81 7.72 14.95
C CYS A 141 12.99 6.74 15.03
N GLU A 142 12.89 5.60 14.33
CA GLU A 142 14.02 4.69 14.16
C GLU A 142 14.90 5.20 13.02
N GLY A 143 16.11 5.60 13.39
CA GLY A 143 17.04 6.27 12.50
C GLY A 143 17.06 7.78 12.75
N ASP A 144 16.98 8.55 11.68
CA ASP A 144 17.11 10.00 11.67
C ASP A 144 15.72 10.66 11.50
N SER A 145 15.67 11.96 11.24
CA SER A 145 14.46 12.73 10.95
C SER A 145 13.54 12.05 9.93
N ILE A 146 12.25 12.38 9.98
CA ILE A 146 11.25 11.90 9.00
C ILE A 146 11.72 12.15 7.56
N GLN A 147 12.34 13.30 7.32
CA GLN A 147 12.90 13.69 6.03
C GLN A 147 14.01 12.72 5.60
N ALA A 148 14.92 12.36 6.51
CA ALA A 148 15.98 11.41 6.22
C ALA A 148 15.45 10.00 5.95
N ILE A 149 14.43 9.54 6.69
CA ILE A 149 13.78 8.23 6.42
C ILE A 149 13.16 8.23 5.02
N ARG A 150 12.48 9.31 4.64
CA ARG A 150 11.88 9.45 3.30
C ARG A 150 12.90 9.56 2.18
N ALA A 151 14.02 10.24 2.42
CA ALA A 151 15.12 10.36 1.46
C ALA A 151 15.92 9.05 1.31
N ALA A 152 15.99 8.24 2.36
CA ALA A 152 16.69 6.96 2.34
C ALA A 152 15.90 5.84 1.65
N ASP A 153 14.62 6.06 1.30
CA ASP A 153 13.86 5.07 0.56
C ASP A 153 14.40 4.88 -0.87
N THR A 154 14.34 3.65 -1.35
CA THR A 154 15.02 3.22 -2.57
C THR A 154 14.51 4.00 -3.81
N SER A 155 15.37 4.20 -4.81
CA SER A 155 14.96 4.77 -6.10
C SER A 155 13.91 3.88 -6.78
N CYS A 156 12.81 4.48 -7.21
CA CYS A 156 11.73 3.80 -7.92
C CYS A 156 12.20 3.28 -9.28
N GLU A 157 13.20 3.94 -9.86
CA GLU A 157 13.73 3.59 -11.17
C GLU A 157 14.41 2.23 -11.16
N SER A 158 15.06 1.90 -10.04
CA SER A 158 15.83 0.67 -9.84
C SER A 158 15.11 -0.36 -8.97
N ALA A 159 13.82 -0.14 -8.71
CA ALA A 159 12.98 -1.03 -7.91
C ALA A 159 13.01 -2.47 -8.43
N THR A 160 13.32 -3.46 -7.58
CA THR A 160 13.30 -4.89 -7.96
C THR A 160 12.43 -5.75 -7.05
N THR A 161 11.96 -5.20 -5.92
CA THR A 161 11.31 -5.93 -4.82
C THR A 161 10.13 -5.15 -4.23
N VAL A 162 9.27 -5.81 -3.45
CA VAL A 162 8.07 -5.26 -2.77
C VAL A 162 8.33 -4.23 -1.66
N THR A 163 9.54 -3.69 -1.55
CA THR A 163 9.94 -2.74 -0.49
C THR A 163 9.88 -1.28 -0.92
N HIS A 164 9.33 -0.98 -2.09
CA HIS A 164 9.38 0.36 -2.68
C HIS A 164 8.08 1.14 -2.45
N GLN A 165 7.76 1.41 -1.17
CA GLN A 165 6.54 2.12 -0.80
C GLN A 165 6.61 3.65 -1.04
N GLY A 166 7.80 4.23 -1.19
CA GLY A 166 7.96 5.68 -1.32
C GLY A 166 7.66 6.24 -2.69
N CYS A 167 7.48 5.40 -3.71
CA CYS A 167 7.22 5.87 -5.07
C CYS A 167 5.96 6.71 -5.19
N PHE A 168 4.91 6.36 -4.44
CA PHE A 168 3.70 7.19 -4.40
C PHE A 168 3.96 8.55 -3.72
N GLY A 169 4.78 8.58 -2.68
CA GLY A 169 5.17 9.83 -2.03
C GLY A 169 6.00 10.73 -2.95
N LYS A 170 6.90 10.16 -3.76
CA LYS A 170 7.75 10.91 -4.70
C LYS A 170 6.90 11.59 -5.78
N ILE A 171 6.04 10.86 -6.49
CA ILE A 171 5.16 11.44 -7.51
C ILE A 171 4.20 12.49 -6.94
N LEU A 172 3.70 12.28 -5.71
CA LEU A 172 2.82 13.23 -5.06
C LEU A 172 3.55 14.53 -4.71
N ASN A 173 4.81 14.44 -4.28
CA ASN A 173 5.65 15.60 -3.94
C ASN A 173 6.17 16.33 -5.19
N ASP A 174 6.30 15.63 -6.32
CA ASP A 174 6.73 16.19 -7.61
C ASP A 174 5.55 16.65 -8.48
N ASN A 175 4.41 17.03 -7.90
CA ASN A 175 3.23 17.54 -8.62
C ASN A 175 2.71 16.61 -9.75
N TRP A 176 2.81 15.29 -9.54
CA TRP A 176 2.47 14.28 -10.54
C TRP A 176 3.40 14.23 -11.76
N GLU A 177 4.57 14.87 -11.67
CA GLU A 177 5.64 14.74 -12.65
C GLU A 177 6.58 13.59 -12.24
N MET A 178 7.02 12.80 -13.21
CA MET A 178 7.93 11.68 -12.98
C MET A 178 9.39 12.15 -13.09
N THR A 179 9.91 12.74 -12.02
CA THR A 179 11.30 13.27 -11.94
C THR A 179 12.22 12.48 -11.02
N TYR A 180 11.84 11.25 -10.67
CA TYR A 180 12.45 10.40 -9.63
C TYR A 180 12.73 8.97 -10.07
#